data_AF-A0A538CV83-F1
#
_entry.id   AF-A0A538CV83-F1
#
_cell.length_a   1.000
_cell.length_b   1.000
_cell.length_c   1.000
_cell.angle_alpha   90.00
_cell.angle_beta   90.00
_cell.angle_gamma   90.00
#
_symmetry.space_group_name_H-M   'P 1'
#
loop_
_entity.id
_entity.type
_entity.pdbx_description
1 polymer ?
#
loop_
_entity_poly.entity_id
_entity_poly.type
_entity_poly.pdbx_seq_one_letter_code
_entity_poly.pdbx_strand_id
1 'polypeptide(L)'
;DRHEYDTSLYGHFGQGLVHCRINFDLRSAGGVQKYRHFIEEAADLVVEHGGSLSGEHGDGQSRAWALEKMYGPELVAAFGEFRRIWDPEGALGCCSRWCAARSSPTAGARRRSTRRWTCACRARAARATAR
;
A
#
# COMPACT_ATOMS: atom_id res chain seq x y z
N ASP A 1 11.69 -15.08 15.73
CA ASP A 1 12.83 -16.04 15.69
C ASP A 1 13.49 -16.15 14.33
N ARG A 2 12.89 -16.75 13.28
CA ARG A 2 13.55 -16.90 11.95
C ARG A 2 14.11 -15.61 11.35
N HIS A 3 13.41 -14.49 11.57
CA HIS A 3 13.79 -13.17 11.08
C HIS A 3 14.42 -12.28 12.16
N GLU A 4 14.72 -12.82 13.35
CA GLU A 4 15.37 -12.10 14.45
C GLU A 4 14.74 -10.73 14.76
N TYR A 5 13.40 -10.69 14.69
CA TYR A 5 12.63 -9.51 15.07
C TYR A 5 12.08 -9.68 16.47
N ASP A 6 12.14 -8.59 17.23
CA ASP A 6 11.46 -8.46 18.51
C ASP A 6 10.12 -7.79 18.30
N THR A 7 9.09 -8.28 19.00
CA THR A 7 7.76 -7.72 18.89
C THR A 7 7.07 -7.54 20.23
N SER A 8 6.35 -6.43 20.34
CA SER A 8 5.33 -6.25 21.37
C SER A 8 3.97 -6.49 20.74
N LEU A 9 3.21 -7.41 21.33
CA LEU A 9 1.85 -7.76 20.92
C LEU A 9 0.83 -7.09 21.85
N TYR A 10 -0.19 -6.48 21.28
CA TYR A 10 -1.30 -5.87 22.02
C TYR A 10 -2.54 -5.82 21.14
N GLY A 11 -3.73 -5.66 21.70
CA GLY A 11 -4.96 -5.53 20.91
C GLY A 11 -6.16 -6.12 21.60
N HIS A 12 -7.23 -6.27 20.83
CA HIS A 12 -8.52 -6.74 21.30
C HIS A 12 -8.70 -8.22 20.98
N PHE A 13 -8.11 -9.09 21.79
CA PHE A 13 -8.15 -10.54 21.59
C PHE A 13 -9.56 -11.11 21.47
N GLY A 14 -10.52 -10.59 22.25
CA GLY A 14 -11.94 -11.01 22.17
C GLY A 14 -12.62 -10.68 20.83
N GLN A 15 -12.04 -9.79 20.03
CA GLN A 15 -12.52 -9.40 18.70
C GLN A 15 -11.66 -10.01 17.58
N GLY A 16 -10.70 -10.88 17.92
CA GLY A 16 -9.80 -11.51 16.95
C GLY A 16 -8.76 -10.55 16.35
N LEU A 17 -8.45 -9.45 17.04
CA LEU A 17 -7.54 -8.42 16.53
C LEU A 17 -6.27 -8.33 17.38
N VAL A 18 -5.12 -8.52 16.74
CA VAL A 18 -3.79 -8.39 17.35
C VAL A 18 -2.96 -7.38 16.56
N HIS A 19 -2.42 -6.39 17.25
CA HIS A 19 -1.43 -5.46 16.75
C HIS A 19 -0.02 -5.95 17.11
N CYS A 20 0.86 -5.95 16.10
CA CYS A 20 2.26 -6.27 16.28
C CYS A 20 3.10 -5.01 16.06
N ARG A 21 3.82 -4.56 17.09
CA ARG A 21 4.85 -3.54 16.93
C ARG A 21 6.19 -4.23 16.77
N ILE A 22 6.79 -4.10 15.59
CA ILE A 22 8.01 -4.82 15.21
C ILE A 22 9.12 -3.82 14.88
N ASN A 23 10.34 -4.12 15.33
CA ASN A 23 11.54 -3.31 15.16
C ASN A 23 12.20 -3.45 13.77
N PHE A 24 11.44 -3.22 12.69
CA PHE A 24 11.97 -3.30 11.33
C PHE A 24 13.10 -2.29 11.07
N ASP A 25 14.21 -2.75 10.49
CA ASP A 25 15.16 -1.86 9.83
C ASP A 25 14.67 -1.51 8.44
N LEU A 26 14.03 -0.35 8.30
CA LEU A 26 13.54 0.18 7.03
C LEU A 26 14.51 1.19 6.40
N ARG A 27 15.73 1.33 6.94
CA ARG A 27 16.73 2.31 6.49
C ARG A 27 17.82 1.66 5.65
N SER A 28 18.14 0.39 5.88
CA SER A 28 19.09 -0.36 5.06
C SER A 28 18.37 -1.14 3.95
N ALA A 29 19.08 -1.38 2.84
CA ALA A 29 18.57 -2.21 1.75
C ALA A 29 18.31 -3.66 2.21
N GLY A 30 19.22 -4.22 3.02
CA GLY A 30 19.06 -5.56 3.58
C GLY A 30 17.88 -5.66 4.55
N GLY A 31 17.69 -4.64 5.40
CA GLY A 31 16.56 -4.57 6.31
C GLY A 31 15.20 -4.50 5.59
N VAL A 32 15.11 -3.74 4.50
CA VAL A 32 13.91 -3.67 3.65
C VAL A 32 13.63 -5.02 2.96
N GLN A 33 14.67 -5.75 2.52
CA GLN A 33 14.50 -7.09 1.96
C GLN A 33 14.02 -8.09 3.03
N LYS A 34 14.61 -8.04 4.24
CA LYS A 34 14.19 -8.88 5.38
C LYS A 34 12.73 -8.60 5.77
N TYR A 35 12.36 -7.32 5.87
CA TYR A 35 10.97 -6.89 6.09
C TYR A 35 10.04 -7.48 5.03
N ARG A 36 10.40 -7.39 3.75
CA ARG A 36 9.57 -7.89 2.66
C ARG A 36 9.34 -9.40 2.79
N HIS A 37 10.41 -10.17 2.99
CA HIS A 37 10.32 -11.63 3.14
C HIS A 37 9.46 -12.00 4.36
N PHE A 38 9.66 -11.32 5.50
CA PHE A 38 8.87 -11.53 6.70
C PHE A 38 7.37 -11.27 6.46
N ILE A 39 7.01 -10.14 5.84
CA ILE A 39 5.60 -9.81 5.58
C ILE A 39 4.99 -10.75 4.54
N GLU A 40 5.75 -11.21 3.55
CA GLU A 40 5.27 -12.20 2.56
C GLU A 40 4.87 -13.50 3.24
N GLU A 41 5.72 -14.04 4.11
CA GLU A 41 5.45 -15.27 4.88
C GLU A 41 4.32 -15.07 5.92
N ALA A 42 4.29 -13.92 6.60
CA ALA A 42 3.22 -13.60 7.54
C ALA A 42 1.86 -13.49 6.85
N ALA A 43 1.84 -12.95 5.62
CA ALA A 43 0.64 -12.87 4.81
C ALA A 43 0.12 -14.26 4.44
N ASP A 44 1.00 -15.18 4.04
CA ASP A 44 0.61 -16.56 3.74
C ASP A 44 -0.03 -17.24 4.94
N LEU A 45 0.60 -17.13 6.11
CA LEU A 45 0.09 -17.73 7.34
C LEU A 45 -1.26 -17.15 7.75
N VAL A 46 -1.41 -15.83 7.70
CA VAL A 46 -2.67 -15.18 8.08
C VAL A 46 -3.81 -15.56 7.14
N VAL A 47 -3.56 -15.63 5.83
CA VAL A 47 -4.56 -16.04 4.83
C VAL A 47 -4.92 -17.51 4.97
N GLU A 48 -3.95 -18.39 5.25
CA GLU A 48 -4.19 -19.82 5.52
C GLU A 48 -5.18 -20.03 6.67
N HIS A 49 -5.14 -19.16 7.68
CA HIS A 49 -6.07 -19.18 8.81
C HIS A 49 -7.34 -18.34 8.59
N GLY A 50 -7.61 -17.85 7.37
CA GLY A 50 -8.78 -17.04 7.05
C GLY A 50 -8.77 -15.64 7.66
N GLY A 51 -7.61 -15.16 8.12
CA GLY A 51 -7.42 -13.84 8.71
C GLY A 51 -7.07 -12.76 7.68
N SER A 52 -6.83 -11.55 8.19
CA SER A 52 -6.40 -10.40 7.39
C SER A 52 -5.23 -9.68 8.08
N LEU A 53 -4.28 -9.18 7.28
CA LEU A 53 -3.24 -8.26 7.79
C LEU A 53 -3.78 -6.84 8.00
N SER A 54 -5.01 -6.62 7.52
CA SER A 54 -5.80 -5.41 7.67
C SER A 54 -6.79 -5.54 8.81
N GLY A 55 -7.22 -4.41 9.37
CA GLY A 55 -8.19 -4.39 10.45
C GLY A 55 -8.68 -2.98 10.71
N GLU A 56 -8.55 -2.52 11.96
CA GLU A 56 -8.96 -1.17 12.36
C GLU A 56 -8.21 -0.05 11.60
N HIS A 57 -7.00 -0.35 11.16
CA HIS A 57 -6.16 0.59 10.43
C HIS A 57 -5.96 0.13 8.99
N GLY A 58 -5.85 1.10 8.08
CA GLY A 58 -5.57 0.81 6.67
C GLY A 58 -4.20 0.14 6.47
N ASP A 59 -4.04 -0.56 5.34
CA ASP A 59 -2.88 -1.43 5.08
C ASP A 59 -1.55 -0.68 5.01
N GLY A 60 -1.59 0.59 4.60
CA GLY A 60 -0.43 1.42 4.32
C GLY A 60 0.24 1.08 2.98
N GLN A 61 0.94 2.06 2.41
CA GLN A 61 1.58 1.90 1.09
C GLN A 61 2.67 0.81 1.08
N SER A 62 3.31 0.56 2.22
CA SER A 62 4.37 -0.44 2.36
C SER A 62 3.90 -1.89 2.22
N ARG A 63 2.58 -2.13 2.32
CA ARG A 63 1.95 -3.46 2.23
C ARG A 63 0.89 -3.55 1.14
N ALA A 64 0.66 -2.47 0.39
CA ALA A 64 -0.34 -2.44 -0.69
C ALA A 64 -0.12 -3.51 -1.78
N TRP A 65 1.11 -4.04 -1.91
CA TRP A 65 1.43 -5.15 -2.80
C TRP A 65 0.81 -6.49 -2.35
N ALA A 66 0.48 -6.65 -1.06
CA ALA A 66 -0.10 -7.87 -0.49
C ALA A 66 -1.63 -7.95 -0.62
N LEU A 67 -2.28 -6.89 -1.13
CA LEU A 67 -3.74 -6.82 -1.24
C LEU A 67 -4.33 -7.99 -2.04
N GLU A 68 -3.69 -8.38 -3.16
CA GLU A 68 -4.19 -9.52 -3.95
C GLU A 68 -4.05 -10.85 -3.24
N LYS A 69 -3.05 -11.00 -2.36
CA LYS A 69 -2.92 -12.22 -1.56
C LYS A 69 -4.06 -12.34 -0.54
N MET A 70 -4.49 -11.21 0.04
CA MET A 70 -5.57 -11.20 1.04
C MET A 70 -6.97 -11.28 0.42
N TYR A 71 -7.21 -10.57 -0.68
CA TYR A 71 -8.55 -10.35 -1.22
C TYR A 71 -8.80 -11.06 -2.55
N GLY A 72 -7.74 -11.59 -3.18
CA GLY A 72 -7.82 -12.15 -4.53
C GLY A 72 -7.83 -11.08 -5.64
N PRO A 73 -7.50 -11.47 -6.88
CA PRO A 73 -7.39 -10.53 -7.99
C PRO A 73 -8.74 -9.88 -8.37
N GLU A 74 -9.85 -10.62 -8.25
CA GLU A 74 -11.19 -10.13 -8.61
C GLU A 74 -11.63 -8.98 -7.71
N LEU A 75 -11.59 -9.17 -6.39
CA LEU A 75 -12.04 -8.16 -5.44
C LEU A 75 -11.12 -6.93 -5.46
N VAL A 76 -9.81 -7.15 -5.64
CA VAL A 76 -8.88 -6.03 -5.80
C VAL A 76 -9.19 -5.26 -7.08
N ALA A 77 -9.48 -5.92 -8.21
CA ALA A 77 -9.93 -5.23 -9.43
C ALA A 77 -11.18 -4.39 -9.17
N ALA A 78 -12.18 -4.94 -8.47
CA ALA A 78 -13.40 -4.24 -8.07
C ALA A 78 -13.12 -2.97 -7.24
N PHE A 79 -12.16 -3.01 -6.30
CA PHE A 79 -11.72 -1.81 -5.57
C PHE A 79 -11.20 -0.71 -6.51
N GLY A 80 -10.44 -1.12 -7.53
CA GLY A 80 -9.96 -0.22 -8.57
C GLY A 80 -11.08 0.39 -9.41
N GLU A 81 -12.09 -0.40 -9.76
CA GLU A 81 -13.27 0.06 -10.50
C GLU A 81 -14.07 1.06 -9.70
N PHE A 82 -14.38 0.72 -8.45
CA PHE A 82 -15.07 1.60 -7.52
C PHE A 82 -14.34 2.93 -7.37
N ARG A 83 -13.02 2.90 -7.17
CA ARG A 83 -12.21 4.12 -7.09
C ARG A 83 -12.30 4.96 -8.37
N ARG A 84 -12.32 4.35 -9.56
CA ARG A 84 -12.42 5.09 -10.83
C ARG A 84 -13.74 5.82 -11.01
N ILE A 85 -14.83 5.31 -10.44
CA ILE A 85 -16.15 5.95 -10.48
C ILE A 85 -16.12 7.26 -9.68
N TRP A 86 -15.50 7.25 -8.51
CA TRP A 86 -15.48 8.39 -7.59
C TRP A 86 -14.29 9.34 -7.77
N ASP A 87 -13.17 8.84 -8.29
CA ASP A 87 -11.93 9.60 -8.47
C ASP A 87 -11.33 9.38 -9.88
N PRO A 88 -12.06 9.77 -10.94
CA PRO A 88 -11.62 9.59 -12.32
C PRO A 88 -10.33 10.36 -12.62
N GLU A 89 -10.10 11.49 -11.95
CA GLU A 89 -8.89 12.32 -12.07
C GLU A 89 -7.76 11.88 -11.13
N GLY A 90 -7.99 10.90 -10.26
CA GLY A 90 -7.01 10.41 -9.28
C GLY A 90 -6.46 11.49 -8.35
N ALA A 91 -7.30 12.47 -7.99
CA ALA A 91 -6.97 13.57 -7.09
C ALA A 91 -7.03 13.15 -5.62
N LEU A 92 -7.83 12.12 -5.30
CA LEU A 92 -7.92 11.54 -3.97
C LEU A 92 -6.78 10.52 -3.80
N GLY A 93 -5.62 10.98 -3.34
CA GLY A 93 -4.51 10.18 -2.77
C GLY A 93 -4.17 8.86 -3.49
N CYS A 94 -2.98 8.77 -4.09
CA CYS A 94 -2.61 7.57 -4.82
C CYS A 94 -1.99 6.48 -3.91
N CYS A 95 -2.64 5.32 -3.81
CA CYS A 95 -1.99 4.09 -3.33
C CYS A 95 -1.16 3.50 -4.47
N SER A 96 0.05 3.01 -4.19
CA SER A 96 1.06 2.62 -5.19
C SER A 96 0.53 1.65 -6.26
N ARG A 97 -0.41 0.77 -5.92
CA ARG A 97 -1.06 -0.17 -6.85
C ARG A 97 -1.90 0.51 -7.93
N TRP A 98 -2.55 1.62 -7.61
CA TRP A 98 -3.53 2.29 -8.46
C TRP A 98 -2.95 3.52 -9.21
N CYS A 99 -1.66 3.82 -9.02
CA CYS A 99 -0.99 4.93 -9.71
C CYS A 99 -0.69 4.67 -11.19
N ALA A 100 -0.65 3.39 -11.61
CA ALA A 100 -0.24 3.01 -12.95
C ALA A 100 -1.36 3.07 -14.02
N ALA A 101 -2.62 3.25 -13.62
CA ALA A 101 -3.77 3.14 -14.54
C ALA A 101 -4.00 4.34 -15.48
N ARG A 102 -3.02 5.23 -15.65
CA ARG A 102 -3.09 6.36 -16.60
C ARG A 102 -1.91 6.40 -17.55
N SER A 103 -2.08 5.70 -18.67
CA SER A 103 -1.59 6.16 -19.97
C SER A 103 -2.80 6.25 -20.91
N SER A 104 -3.57 7.34 -20.81
CA SER A 104 -4.56 7.70 -21.83
C SER A 104 -3.83 8.22 -23.09
N PRO A 105 -4.15 7.76 -24.32
CA PRO A 105 -3.43 8.14 -25.54
C PRO A 105 -3.63 9.59 -25.99
N THR A 106 -4.54 10.34 -25.38
CA THR A 106 -5.01 11.65 -25.89
C THR A 106 -4.39 12.87 -25.22
N ALA A 107 -3.49 12.70 -24.24
CA ALA A 107 -2.71 13.82 -23.70
C ALA A 107 -1.36 13.89 -24.41
N GLY A 108 -1.19 14.89 -25.27
CA GLY A 108 0.02 15.14 -26.06
C GLY A 108 1.31 14.85 -25.29
N ALA A 109 2.11 13.95 -25.86
CA ALA A 109 3.36 13.47 -25.29
C ALA A 109 4.36 14.62 -25.09
N ARG A 110 4.43 15.18 -23.88
CA ARG A 110 5.67 15.76 -23.38
C ARG A 110 6.42 14.67 -22.63
N ARG A 111 7.40 14.06 -23.30
CA ARG A 111 8.46 13.26 -22.68
C ARG A 111 9.01 14.02 -21.47
N ARG A 112 8.64 13.59 -20.25
CA ARG A 112 9.37 13.97 -19.04
C ARG A 112 10.22 12.77 -18.63
N SER A 113 11.48 12.88 -19.02
CA SER A 113 12.67 12.31 -18.40
C SER A 113 12.43 11.44 -17.16
N THR A 114 12.82 10.17 -17.28
CA THR A 114 13.06 9.22 -16.20
C THR A 114 14.10 9.77 -15.22
N ARG A 115 13.67 10.49 -14.17
CA ARG A 115 14.41 10.73 -12.90
C ARG A 115 13.59 11.67 -12.00
N ARG A 116 12.61 11.10 -11.28
CA ARG A 116 12.16 11.48 -9.92
C ARG A 116 10.78 10.89 -9.67
N TRP A 117 10.73 9.90 -8.79
CA TRP A 117 9.53 9.54 -8.04
C TRP A 117 9.20 10.67 -7.07
N THR A 118 8.68 11.79 -7.57
CA THR A 118 8.02 12.78 -6.73
C THR A 118 6.52 12.61 -6.93
N CYS A 119 5.87 12.09 -5.88
CA CYS A 119 4.42 12.03 -5.75
C CYS A 119 3.81 13.37 -6.19
N ALA A 120 2.90 13.34 -7.17
CA ALA A 120 2.29 14.51 -7.78
C ALA A 120 1.34 15.31 -6.85
N CYS A 121 1.33 15.04 -5.54
CA CYS A 121 0.56 15.79 -4.55
C CYS A 121 1.04 17.24 -4.35
N ARG A 122 2.32 17.57 -4.58
CA ARG A 122 2.81 18.94 -4.30
C ARG A 122 2.42 20.00 -5.34
N ALA A 123 1.96 19.61 -6.53
CA ALA A 123 1.76 20.58 -7.62
C ALA A 123 0.37 21.26 -7.65
N ARG A 124 -0.66 20.69 -7.00
CA ARG A 124 -2.01 21.29 -7.01
C ARG A 124 -2.31 22.20 -5.81
N ALA A 125 -1.62 22.03 -4.68
CA ALA A 125 -1.79 22.90 -3.51
C ALA A 125 -1.37 24.37 -3.76
N ALA A 126 -0.45 24.62 -4.69
CA ALA A 126 0.04 25.97 -4.99
C ALA A 126 -0.90 26.83 -5.87
N ARG A 127 -1.98 26.26 -6.42
CA ARG A 127 -2.95 27.02 -7.24
C ARG A 127 -4.21 27.46 -6.48
N ALA A 128 -4.38 27.01 -5.23
CA ALA A 128 -5.54 27.34 -4.42
C ALA A 128 -5.35 28.58 -3.53
N THR A 129 -4.14 29.15 -3.44
CA THR A 129 -3.82 30.34 -2.63
C THR A 129 -3.51 31.58 -3.48
N ALA A 130 -3.90 31.57 -4.75
CA ALA A 130 -3.77 32.71 -5.66
C ALA A 130 -5.15 33.07 -6.24
N ARG A 131 -6.08 33.46 -5.35
CA ARG A 131 -7.22 34.32 -5.62
C ARG A 131 -7.51 35.13 -4.37
#